data_AF-A0A951GX74-F1
#
_entry.id   AF-A0A951GX74-F1
#
_cell.length_a   1.000
_cell.length_b   1.000
_cell.length_c   1.000
_cell.angle_alpha   90.00
_cell.angle_beta   90.00
_cell.angle_gamma   90.00
#
_symmetry.space_group_name_H-M   'P 1'
#
loop_
_entity.id
_entity.type
_entity.pdbx_description
1 polymer ?
#
loop_
_entity_poly.entity_id
_entity_poly.type
_entity_poly.pdbx_seq_one_letter_code
_entity_poly.pdbx_strand_id
1 'polypeptide(L)'
;MARVRLLLALLLAALVIPASAAGASAYTNVLRTYEQTGTVPACRFSTAQLESALKGIDTYGAQYFADFSNAIEAALAARAAGSCDSHAAGGQAATGAAGAPGGAPPGPTARFGPITASSAAGVPAPIIVMGALGAVLGLVLLVVGALSVRRREPGWAAAWRHSWSEASWRAAGTWEELLDWLKPER
;
A
#
# COMPACT_ATOMS: atom_id res chain seq x y z
N MET A 1 -15.66 22.54 23.16
CA MET A 1 -15.75 22.50 21.68
C MET A 1 -14.47 22.01 20.97
N ALA A 2 -13.26 22.26 21.49
CA ALA A 2 -12.00 21.83 20.84
C ALA A 2 -11.84 20.30 20.69
N ARG A 3 -12.28 19.51 21.67
CA ARG A 3 -12.20 18.03 21.62
C ARG A 3 -13.08 17.40 20.53
N VAL A 4 -14.23 18.01 20.22
CA VAL A 4 -15.16 17.54 19.18
C VAL A 4 -14.58 17.77 17.78
N ARG A 5 -13.91 18.91 17.56
CA ARG A 5 -13.23 19.20 16.28
C ARG A 5 -12.03 18.28 16.03
N LEU A 6 -11.31 17.88 17.08
CA LEU A 6 -10.19 16.95 16.99
C LEU A 6 -10.66 15.54 16.59
N LEU A 7 -11.76 15.06 17.18
CA LEU A 7 -12.34 13.75 16.85
C LEU A 7 -12.91 13.71 15.43
N LEU A 8 -13.55 14.78 14.96
CA LEU A 8 -14.09 14.86 13.60
C LEU A 8 -12.98 14.87 12.53
N ALA A 9 -11.86 15.56 12.79
CA ALA A 9 -10.72 15.59 11.87
C ALA A 9 -10.02 14.22 11.77
N LEU A 10 -9.92 13.49 12.88
CA LEU A 10 -9.40 12.11 12.90
C LEU A 10 -10.31 11.14 12.15
N LEU A 11 -11.62 11.30 12.26
CA LEU A 11 -12.59 10.46 11.56
C LEU A 11 -12.58 10.72 10.04
N LEU A 12 -12.45 11.97 9.61
CA LEU A 12 -12.32 12.30 8.18
C LEU A 12 -10.99 11.82 7.58
N ALA A 13 -9.89 11.87 8.34
CA ALA A 13 -8.60 11.36 7.87
C ALA A 13 -8.59 9.83 7.66
N ALA A 14 -9.38 9.09 8.44
CA ALA A 14 -9.52 7.65 8.28
C ALA A 14 -10.33 7.24 7.02
N LEU A 15 -11.21 8.11 6.50
CA LEU A 15 -12.00 7.84 5.30
C LEU A 15 -11.24 8.05 3.98
N VAL A 16 -10.08 8.70 4.00
CA VAL A 16 -9.28 8.97 2.78
C VAL A 16 -8.23 7.88 2.55
N ILE A 17 -8.23 6.79 3.31
CA ILE A 17 -7.35 5.66 3.04
C ILE A 17 -7.91 4.93 1.80
N PRO A 18 -7.25 5.00 0.63
CA PRO A 18 -7.74 4.32 -0.56
C PRO A 18 -7.70 2.81 -0.31
N ALA A 19 -8.86 2.16 -0.36
CA ALA A 19 -9.01 0.70 -0.26
C ALA A 19 -8.41 -0.07 -1.47
N SER A 20 -7.61 0.59 -2.30
CA SER A 20 -7.15 0.11 -3.60
C SER A 20 -5.90 -0.78 -3.56
N ALA A 21 -5.33 -1.05 -2.38
CA ALA A 21 -4.05 -1.75 -2.28
C ALA A 21 -4.13 -3.29 -2.13
N ALA A 22 -5.34 -3.87 -2.07
CA ALA A 22 -5.50 -5.32 -1.87
C ALA A 22 -5.64 -6.14 -3.18
N GLY A 23 -5.33 -5.54 -4.33
CA GLY A 23 -5.42 -6.18 -5.63
C GLY A 23 -4.08 -6.13 -6.38
N ALA A 24 -3.04 -6.80 -5.87
CA ALA A 24 -2.03 -7.29 -6.80
C ALA A 24 -2.80 -8.16 -7.82
N SER A 25 -2.96 -7.64 -9.05
CA SER A 25 -3.94 -8.14 -10.01
C SER A 25 -3.76 -9.65 -10.21
N ALA A 26 -4.86 -10.39 -10.40
CA ALA A 26 -4.80 -11.82 -10.70
C ALA A 26 -3.78 -12.12 -11.81
N TYR A 27 -3.73 -11.22 -12.81
CA TYR A 27 -2.69 -11.17 -13.84
C TYR A 27 -1.25 -11.19 -13.29
N THR A 28 -0.90 -10.30 -12.36
CA THR A 28 0.47 -10.20 -11.80
C THR A 28 0.89 -11.49 -11.08
N ASN A 29 -0.03 -12.14 -10.37
CA ASN A 29 0.25 -13.40 -9.68
C ASN A 29 0.44 -14.58 -10.65
N VAL A 30 -0.38 -14.65 -11.71
CA VAL A 30 -0.28 -15.66 -12.76
C VAL A 30 1.01 -15.45 -13.56
N LEU A 31 1.29 -14.21 -13.99
CA LEU A 31 2.50 -13.84 -14.73
C LEU A 31 3.75 -14.17 -13.94
N ARG A 32 3.83 -13.79 -12.66
CA ARG A 32 4.99 -14.12 -11.81
C ARG A 32 5.22 -15.63 -11.72
N THR A 33 4.15 -16.42 -11.62
CA THR A 33 4.26 -17.89 -11.54
C THR A 33 4.77 -18.46 -12.87
N TYR A 34 4.29 -17.93 -13.99
CA TYR A 34 4.76 -18.28 -15.32
C TYR A 34 6.23 -17.90 -15.52
N GLU A 35 6.64 -16.70 -15.14
CA GLU A 35 8.05 -16.26 -15.22
C GLU A 35 8.99 -17.16 -14.40
N GLN A 36 8.53 -17.67 -13.26
CA GLN A 36 9.32 -18.55 -12.39
C GLN A 36 9.39 -19.99 -12.86
N THR A 37 8.32 -20.51 -13.47
CA THR A 37 8.16 -21.94 -13.75
C THR A 37 8.06 -22.29 -15.23
N GLY A 38 7.91 -21.30 -16.10
CA GLY A 38 7.60 -21.46 -17.53
C GLY A 38 6.21 -22.03 -17.83
N THR A 39 5.37 -22.29 -16.82
CA THR A 39 4.04 -22.89 -16.98
C THR A 39 3.02 -22.25 -16.03
N VAL A 40 1.72 -22.38 -16.33
CA VAL A 40 0.65 -21.91 -15.44
C VAL A 40 -0.01 -23.14 -14.79
N PRO A 41 0.26 -23.43 -13.51
CA PRO A 41 -0.34 -24.59 -12.85
C PRO A 41 -1.85 -24.41 -12.71
N ALA A 42 -2.62 -25.22 -13.43
CA ALA A 42 -4.07 -25.16 -13.52
C ALA A 42 -4.75 -25.12 -12.14
N CYS A 43 -4.26 -25.92 -11.19
CA CYS A 43 -4.89 -26.10 -9.89
C CYS A 43 -4.51 -25.04 -8.85
N ARG A 44 -3.55 -24.16 -9.17
CA ARG A 44 -3.13 -23.07 -8.27
C ARG A 44 -4.03 -21.83 -8.38
N PHE A 45 -4.68 -21.65 -9.53
CA PHE A 45 -5.47 -20.47 -9.84
C PHE A 45 -6.92 -20.84 -10.13
N SER A 46 -7.85 -19.99 -9.68
CA SER A 46 -9.27 -20.17 -9.97
C SER A 46 -9.62 -19.79 -11.42
N THR A 47 -10.79 -20.20 -11.92
CA THR A 47 -11.22 -19.89 -13.31
C THR A 47 -11.29 -18.38 -13.49
N ALA A 48 -11.91 -17.71 -12.52
CA ALA A 48 -12.05 -16.25 -12.53
C ALA A 48 -10.68 -15.54 -12.54
N GLN A 49 -9.66 -16.08 -11.86
CA GLN A 49 -8.32 -15.51 -11.88
C GLN A 49 -7.63 -15.67 -13.24
N LEU A 50 -7.74 -16.85 -13.86
CA LEU A 50 -7.18 -17.14 -15.17
C LEU A 50 -7.87 -16.30 -16.28
N GLU A 51 -9.21 -16.19 -16.24
CA GLU A 51 -9.96 -15.33 -17.15
C GLU A 51 -9.66 -13.84 -16.93
N SER A 52 -9.54 -13.41 -15.68
CA SER A 52 -9.12 -12.04 -15.36
C SER A 52 -7.68 -11.77 -15.82
N ALA A 53 -6.80 -12.78 -15.82
CA ALA A 53 -5.46 -12.65 -16.34
C ALA A 53 -5.48 -12.50 -17.87
N LEU A 54 -6.26 -13.32 -18.58
CA LEU A 54 -6.46 -13.16 -20.03
C LEU A 54 -6.99 -11.77 -20.41
N LYS A 55 -7.97 -11.26 -19.66
CA LYS A 55 -8.50 -9.89 -19.88
C LYS A 55 -7.48 -8.78 -19.61
N GLY A 56 -6.46 -9.07 -18.80
CA GLY A 56 -5.37 -8.13 -18.50
C GLY A 56 -4.30 -8.07 -19.58
N ILE A 57 -4.30 -9.00 -20.55
CA ILE A 57 -3.38 -9.00 -21.68
C ILE A 57 -3.87 -7.96 -22.68
N ASP A 58 -3.09 -6.89 -22.85
CA ASP A 58 -3.36 -5.88 -23.86
C ASP A 58 -2.92 -6.36 -25.26
N THR A 59 -3.19 -5.54 -26.27
CA THR A 59 -2.85 -5.86 -27.67
C THR A 59 -1.36 -6.04 -27.90
N TYR A 60 -0.51 -5.41 -27.09
CA TYR A 60 0.94 -5.58 -27.13
C TYR A 60 1.31 -6.94 -26.52
N GLY A 61 0.78 -7.24 -25.34
CA GLY A 61 0.94 -8.50 -24.64
C GLY A 61 0.60 -9.70 -25.52
N ALA A 62 -0.52 -9.62 -26.24
CA ALA A 62 -0.97 -10.68 -27.15
C ALA A 62 0.00 -10.95 -28.31
N GLN A 63 0.71 -9.93 -28.79
CA GLN A 63 1.66 -10.09 -29.91
C GLN A 63 3.00 -10.69 -29.49
N TYR A 64 3.51 -10.30 -28.33
CA TYR A 64 4.85 -10.69 -27.88
C TYR A 64 4.86 -11.87 -26.91
N PHE A 65 3.73 -12.17 -26.27
CA PHE A 65 3.62 -13.20 -25.24
C PHE A 65 2.51 -14.22 -25.55
N ALA A 66 2.43 -14.67 -26.80
CA ALA A 66 1.49 -15.72 -27.20
C ALA A 66 1.63 -17.00 -26.35
N ASP A 67 2.86 -17.34 -25.93
CA ASP A 67 3.13 -18.49 -25.08
C ASP A 67 2.48 -18.38 -23.68
N PHE A 68 2.37 -17.16 -23.15
CA PHE A 68 1.70 -16.93 -21.87
C PHE A 68 0.18 -17.12 -21.98
N SER A 69 -0.44 -16.58 -23.04
CA SER A 69 -1.86 -16.79 -23.34
C SER A 69 -2.17 -18.28 -23.53
N ASN A 70 -1.36 -18.98 -24.33
CA ASN A 70 -1.49 -20.42 -24.56
C ASN A 70 -1.37 -21.22 -23.25
N ALA A 71 -0.47 -20.82 -22.35
CA ALA A 71 -0.33 -21.47 -21.05
C ALA A 71 -1.56 -21.27 -20.14
N ILE A 72 -2.19 -20.09 -20.17
CA ILE A 72 -3.44 -19.84 -19.43
C ILE A 72 -4.60 -20.65 -20.03
N GLU A 73 -4.72 -20.69 -21.35
CA GLU A 73 -5.75 -21.47 -22.03
C GLU A 73 -5.60 -22.97 -21.75
N ALA A 74 -4.37 -23.49 -21.78
CA ALA A 74 -4.07 -24.87 -21.39
C ALA A 74 -4.44 -25.15 -19.93
N ALA A 75 -4.16 -24.20 -19.02
CA ALA A 75 -4.54 -24.31 -17.62
C ALA A 75 -6.06 -24.32 -17.41
N LEU A 76 -6.81 -23.50 -18.16
CA LEU A 76 -8.27 -23.50 -18.16
C LEU A 76 -8.83 -24.83 -18.69
N ALA A 77 -8.30 -25.34 -19.79
CA ALA A 77 -8.69 -26.62 -20.37
C ALA A 77 -8.41 -27.79 -19.42
N ALA A 78 -7.24 -27.82 -18.78
CA ALA A 78 -6.89 -28.85 -17.79
C ALA A 78 -7.83 -28.84 -16.58
N ARG A 79 -8.29 -27.67 -16.15
CA ARG A 79 -9.31 -27.55 -15.09
C ARG A 79 -10.69 -27.99 -15.55
N ALA A 80 -11.11 -27.63 -16.76
CA ALA A 80 -12.36 -28.10 -17.33
C ALA A 80 -12.39 -29.64 -17.47
N ALA A 81 -11.22 -30.26 -17.70
CA ALA A 81 -11.05 -31.71 -17.73
C ALA A 81 -11.04 -32.39 -16.35
N GLY A 82 -11.16 -31.65 -15.24
CA GLY A 82 -11.19 -32.21 -13.88
C GLY A 82 -9.82 -32.60 -13.31
N SER A 83 -8.71 -32.14 -13.92
CA SER A 83 -7.34 -32.52 -13.52
C SER A 83 -6.93 -32.03 -12.12
N CYS A 84 -7.77 -31.23 -11.46
CA CYS A 84 -7.46 -30.64 -10.15
C CYS A 84 -8.03 -31.38 -8.95
N ASP A 85 -8.95 -32.31 -9.16
CA ASP A 85 -9.51 -33.12 -8.08
C ASP A 85 -8.59 -34.29 -7.69
N SER A 86 -7.69 -34.69 -8.59
CA SER A 86 -6.74 -35.80 -8.39
C SER A 86 -5.51 -35.43 -7.53
N HIS A 87 -5.26 -34.13 -7.32
CA HIS A 87 -4.08 -33.65 -6.58
C HIS A 87 -4.27 -33.55 -5.06
N ALA A 88 -5.49 -33.70 -4.53
CA ALA A 88 -5.73 -33.72 -3.09
C ALA A 88 -5.20 -35.01 -2.41
N ALA A 89 -4.87 -36.07 -3.17
CA ALA A 89 -4.51 -37.38 -2.64
C ALA A 89 -3.03 -37.80 -2.84
N GLY A 90 -2.19 -37.04 -3.55
CA GLY A 90 -0.81 -37.44 -3.79
C GLY A 90 0.02 -36.35 -4.44
N GLY A 91 0.99 -35.82 -3.70
CA GLY A 91 1.99 -34.89 -4.21
C GLY A 91 2.88 -35.52 -5.28
N GLN A 92 3.38 -34.65 -6.17
CA GLN A 92 4.41 -34.89 -7.18
C GLN A 92 4.19 -36.07 -8.15
N ALA A 93 3.88 -35.72 -9.41
CA ALA A 93 4.73 -35.94 -10.58
C ALA A 93 3.86 -36.23 -11.83
N ALA A 94 3.86 -35.30 -12.78
CA ALA A 94 3.66 -35.64 -14.18
C ALA A 94 4.22 -34.51 -15.06
N THR A 95 5.53 -34.57 -15.30
CA THR A 95 6.16 -34.09 -16.54
C THR A 95 5.60 -34.93 -17.69
N GLY A 96 4.38 -34.59 -18.12
CA GLY A 96 3.74 -35.17 -19.29
C GLY A 96 3.90 -34.24 -20.47
N ALA A 97 5.05 -34.33 -21.15
CA ALA A 97 5.23 -33.74 -22.46
C ALA A 97 4.20 -34.39 -23.42
N ALA A 98 3.20 -33.62 -23.84
CA ALA A 98 2.31 -34.02 -24.91
C ALA A 98 3.11 -34.08 -26.21
N GLY A 99 3.27 -35.29 -26.76
CA GLY A 99 3.94 -35.53 -28.02
C GLY A 99 3.18 -34.90 -29.18
N ALA A 100 3.87 -34.05 -29.94
CA ALA A 100 3.50 -33.72 -31.31
C ALA A 100 4.11 -34.78 -32.26
N PRO A 101 3.38 -35.32 -33.24
CA PRO A 101 3.97 -36.18 -34.25
C PRO A 101 4.54 -35.34 -35.40
N GLY A 102 5.78 -35.63 -35.79
CA GLY A 102 6.25 -35.39 -37.17
C GLY A 102 7.43 -34.42 -37.37
N GLY A 103 8.65 -34.97 -37.34
CA GLY A 103 9.62 -34.86 -38.45
C GLY A 103 10.34 -33.52 -38.74
N ALA A 104 11.55 -33.37 -38.21
CA ALA A 104 12.73 -32.80 -38.92
C ALA A 104 14.01 -33.08 -38.09
N PRO A 105 15.18 -33.35 -38.71
CA PRO A 105 16.42 -33.63 -37.99
C PRO A 105 16.94 -32.40 -37.21
N PRO A 106 17.52 -32.59 -36.01
CA PRO A 106 17.97 -31.48 -35.18
C PRO A 106 19.26 -30.87 -35.76
N GLY A 107 19.17 -29.63 -36.23
CA GLY A 107 20.33 -28.76 -36.36
C GLY A 107 20.90 -28.42 -34.97
N PRO A 108 22.18 -28.03 -34.85
CA PRO A 108 22.79 -27.65 -33.59
C PRO A 108 22.09 -26.41 -33.03
N THR A 109 21.17 -26.62 -32.10
CA THR A 109 20.47 -25.57 -31.38
C THR A 109 21.42 -25.01 -30.33
N ALA A 110 21.97 -23.84 -30.62
CA ALA A 110 22.64 -23.01 -29.63
C ALA A 110 21.66 -22.77 -28.48
N ARG A 111 21.97 -23.34 -27.31
CA ARG A 111 21.23 -23.10 -26.07
C ARG A 111 21.54 -21.69 -25.61
N PHE A 112 20.74 -20.73 -26.04
CA PHE A 112 20.67 -19.44 -25.38
C PHE A 112 19.95 -19.67 -24.05
N GLY A 113 20.72 -19.71 -22.95
CA GLY A 113 20.13 -19.66 -21.62
C GLY A 113 19.26 -18.41 -21.50
N PRO A 114 18.17 -18.44 -20.74
CA PRO A 114 17.29 -17.30 -20.58
C PRO A 114 18.08 -16.12 -20.00
N ILE A 115 18.39 -15.12 -20.83
CA ILE A 115 19.05 -13.87 -20.43
C ILE A 115 18.05 -12.99 -19.66
N THR A 116 16.78 -13.36 -19.64
CA THR A 116 15.74 -12.79 -18.78
C THR A 116 15.82 -13.41 -17.39
N ALA A 117 16.97 -13.28 -16.72
CA ALA A 117 16.96 -13.33 -15.27
C ALA A 117 16.06 -12.18 -14.80
N SER A 118 14.96 -12.50 -14.15
CA SER A 118 14.05 -11.48 -13.64
C SER A 118 14.84 -10.58 -12.72
N SER A 119 15.12 -9.36 -13.16
CA SER A 119 15.46 -8.26 -12.28
C SER A 119 14.31 -8.26 -11.30
N ALA A 120 14.57 -8.69 -10.05
CA ALA A 120 13.56 -8.78 -9.02
C ALA A 120 12.66 -7.55 -9.14
N ALA A 121 11.35 -7.77 -9.34
CA ALA A 121 10.35 -6.73 -9.56
C ALA A 121 10.16 -5.89 -8.28
N GLY A 122 11.26 -5.38 -7.75
CA GLY A 122 11.30 -4.31 -6.80
C GLY A 122 10.72 -3.10 -7.48
N VAL A 123 9.89 -2.40 -6.73
CA VAL A 123 9.39 -1.07 -7.10
C VAL A 123 10.57 -0.27 -7.67
N PRO A 124 10.47 0.26 -8.90
CA PRO A 124 11.54 1.01 -9.53
C PRO A 124 12.12 2.02 -8.53
N ALA A 125 13.44 2.04 -8.37
CA ALA A 125 14.12 2.91 -7.41
C ALA A 125 13.61 4.37 -7.44
N PRO A 126 13.27 4.97 -8.61
CA PRO A 126 12.68 6.30 -8.65
C PRO A 126 11.35 6.44 -7.89
N ILE A 127 10.50 5.42 -7.93
CA ILE A 127 9.21 5.43 -7.21
C ILE A 127 9.45 5.36 -5.70
N ILE A 128 10.41 4.55 -5.25
CA ILE A 128 10.80 4.48 -3.84
C ILE A 128 11.34 5.85 -3.37
N VAL A 129 12.21 6.47 -4.17
CA VAL A 129 12.79 7.78 -3.88
C VAL A 129 11.72 8.87 -3.80
N MET A 130 10.77 8.90 -4.75
CA MET A 130 9.68 9.88 -4.74
C MET A 130 8.73 9.66 -3.57
N GLY A 131 8.41 8.40 -3.23
CA GLY A 131 7.63 8.06 -2.05
C GLY A 131 8.29 8.51 -0.75
N ALA A 132 9.60 8.27 -0.61
CA ALA A 132 10.37 8.72 0.54
C ALA A 132 10.41 10.24 0.65
N LEU A 133 10.62 10.95 -0.46
CA LEU A 133 10.64 12.42 -0.49
C LEU A 133 9.28 13.02 -0.10
N GLY A 134 8.19 12.45 -0.62
CA GLY A 134 6.83 12.83 -0.25
C GLY A 134 6.55 12.63 1.23
N ALA A 135 6.99 11.50 1.82
CA ALA A 135 6.84 11.23 3.25
C ALA A 135 7.61 12.25 4.12
N VAL A 136 8.83 12.60 3.73
CA VAL A 136 9.66 13.59 4.44
C VAL A 136 9.00 14.98 4.37
N LEU A 137 8.56 15.42 3.20
CA LEU A 137 7.88 16.71 3.03
C LEU A 137 6.57 16.77 3.83
N GLY A 138 5.78 15.70 3.82
CA GLY A 138 4.57 15.57 4.63
C GLY A 138 4.87 15.73 6.13
N LEU A 139 5.93 15.08 6.62
CA LEU A 139 6.35 15.17 8.02
C LEU A 139 6.80 16.59 8.40
N VAL A 140 7.57 17.25 7.53
CA VAL A 140 7.99 18.65 7.74
C VAL A 140 6.77 19.58 7.84
N LEU A 141 5.81 19.47 6.92
CA LEU A 141 4.59 20.28 6.94
C LEU A 141 3.75 20.02 8.20
N LEU A 142 3.69 18.79 8.68
CA LEU A 142 2.98 18.43 9.89
C LEU A 142 3.63 19.07 11.13
N VAL A 143 4.97 19.03 11.22
CA VAL A 143 5.71 19.68 12.30
C VAL A 143 5.52 21.21 12.26
N VAL A 144 5.67 21.84 11.09
CA VAL A 144 5.45 23.29 10.92
C VAL A 144 4.01 23.67 11.26
N GLY A 145 3.04 22.87 10.83
CA GLY A 145 1.63 23.04 11.16
C GLY A 145 1.41 23.00 12.69
N ALA A 146 1.93 21.99 13.38
CA ALA A 146 1.82 21.85 14.82
C ALA A 146 2.45 23.03 15.58
N LEU A 147 3.62 23.51 15.12
CA LEU A 147 4.29 24.66 15.70
C LEU A 147 3.53 25.97 15.44
N SER A 148 2.97 26.15 14.24
CA SER A 148 2.18 27.34 13.90
C SER A 148 0.88 27.43 14.69
N VAL A 149 0.21 26.29 14.94
CA VAL A 149 -0.97 26.23 15.80
C VAL A 149 -0.62 26.58 17.24
N ARG A 150 0.55 26.17 17.75
CA ARG A 150 1.05 26.58 19.06
C ARG A 150 1.39 28.07 19.13
N ARG A 151 1.89 28.66 18.04
CA ARG A 151 2.24 30.09 17.99
C ARG A 151 1.05 31.03 17.82
N ARG A 152 -0.09 30.53 17.34
CA ARG A 152 -1.33 31.31 17.36
C ARG A 152 -1.82 31.37 18.80
N GLU A 153 -1.34 32.36 19.54
CA GLU A 153 -2.00 32.75 20.78
C GLU A 153 -3.44 33.11 20.43
N PRO A 154 -4.43 32.35 20.90
CA PRO A 154 -5.79 32.70 20.60
C PRO A 154 -6.08 34.02 21.30
N GLY A 155 -6.79 34.95 20.66
CA GLY A 155 -7.02 36.29 21.22
C GLY A 155 -7.64 36.26 22.63
N TRP A 156 -8.38 35.19 22.97
CA TRP A 156 -8.86 34.96 24.32
C TRP A 156 -7.75 34.76 25.36
N ALA A 157 -6.61 34.14 25.02
CA ALA A 157 -5.50 33.92 25.94
C ALA A 157 -4.78 35.23 26.28
N ALA A 158 -4.70 36.16 25.32
CA ALA A 158 -4.22 37.52 25.57
C ALA A 158 -5.19 38.27 26.50
N ALA A 159 -6.50 38.22 26.20
CA ALA A 159 -7.52 38.82 27.05
C ALA A 159 -7.54 38.21 28.47
N TRP A 160 -7.34 36.90 28.60
CA TRP A 160 -7.35 36.20 29.88
C TRP A 160 -6.14 36.55 30.75
N ARG A 161 -4.95 36.69 30.14
CA ARG A 161 -3.76 37.18 30.83
C ARG A 161 -3.95 38.60 31.33
N HIS A 162 -4.57 39.45 30.53
CA HIS A 162 -4.88 40.81 30.92
C HIS A 162 -5.87 40.84 32.10
N SER A 163 -7.00 40.12 32.01
CA SER A 163 -7.99 40.06 33.11
C SER A 163 -7.41 39.47 34.39
N TRP A 164 -6.50 38.48 34.29
CA TRP A 164 -5.84 37.90 35.45
C TRP A 164 -4.87 38.89 36.11
N SER A 165 -4.11 39.65 35.30
CA SER A 165 -3.20 40.67 35.82
C SER A 165 -3.96 41.76 36.59
N GLU A 166 -5.08 42.26 36.07
CA GLU A 166 -5.93 43.23 36.77
C GLU A 166 -6.53 42.67 38.06
N ALA A 167 -7.05 41.44 38.03
CA ALA A 167 -7.60 40.79 39.21
C ALA A 167 -6.54 40.61 40.31
N SER A 168 -5.31 40.20 39.94
CA SER A 168 -4.20 40.05 40.88
C SER A 168 -3.75 41.38 41.48
N TRP A 169 -3.78 42.46 40.70
CA TRP A 169 -3.43 43.80 41.17
C TRP A 169 -4.44 44.30 42.20
N ARG A 170 -5.74 44.08 41.94
CA ARG A 170 -6.81 44.41 42.89
C ARG A 170 -6.74 43.57 44.16
N ALA A 171 -6.48 42.27 44.03
CA ALA A 171 -6.35 41.37 45.18
C ALA A 171 -5.13 41.71 46.06
N ALA A 172 -3.99 42.07 45.45
CA ALA A 172 -2.80 42.50 46.18
C ALA A 172 -3.07 43.77 47.01
N GLY A 173 -3.74 44.78 46.44
CA GLY A 173 -4.12 45.99 47.16
C GLY A 173 -5.02 45.70 48.38
N THR A 174 -6.05 44.87 48.21
CA THR A 174 -6.93 44.48 49.34
C THR A 174 -6.20 43.72 50.44
N TRP A 175 -5.14 43.00 50.10
CA TRP A 175 -4.35 42.26 51.08
C TRP A 175 -3.42 43.18 51.88
N GLU A 176 -2.81 44.18 51.23
CA GLU A 176 -1.99 45.18 51.93
C GLU A 176 -2.82 46.00 52.92
N GLU A 177 -4.05 46.40 52.55
CA GLU A 177 -4.98 47.08 53.47
C GLU A 177 -5.34 46.21 54.68
N LEU A 178 -5.59 44.91 54.47
CA LEU A 178 -5.84 43.97 55.56
C LEU A 178 -4.63 43.85 56.50
N LEU A 179 -3.43 43.74 55.93
CA LEU A 179 -2.19 43.66 56.70
C LEU A 179 -1.93 44.94 57.50
N ASP A 180 -2.30 46.10 56.98
CA ASP A 180 -2.15 47.37 57.69
C ASP A 180 -3.14 47.50 58.85
N TRP A 181 -4.39 47.07 58.65
CA TRP A 181 -5.38 47.00 59.74
C TRP A 181 -4.98 46.06 60.88
N LEU A 182 -4.24 44.98 60.55
CA LEU A 182 -3.74 44.02 61.53
C LEU A 182 -2.53 44.52 62.35
N LYS A 183 -1.92 45.67 62.01
CA LYS A 183 -0.84 46.25 62.83
C LYS A 183 -1.46 47.00 64.01
N PRO A 184 -1.30 46.52 65.26
CA PRO A 184 -1.79 47.23 66.44
C PRO A 184 -1.00 48.54 66.63
N GLU A 185 -1.71 49.65 66.86
CA GLU A 185 -1.11 50.92 67.28
C GLU A 185 -0.29 50.69 68.56
N ARG A 186 1.02 50.84 68.46
CA ARG A 186 1.96 50.76 69.58
C ARG A 186 2.41 52.13 70.00
#